data_AF-A0A2N5P8W8-F1
#
_entry.id   AF-A0A2N5P8W8-F1
#
_cell.length_a   1.000
_cell.length_b   1.000
_cell.length_c   1.000
_cell.angle_alpha   90.00
_cell.angle_beta   90.00
_cell.angle_gamma   90.00
#
_symmetry.space_group_name_H-M   'P 1'
#
loop_
_entity.id
_entity.type
_entity.pdbx_description
1 polymer ?
#
loop_
_entity_poly.entity_id
_entity_poly.type
_entity_poly.pdbx_seq_one_letter_code
_entity_poly.pdbx_strand_id
1 'polypeptide(L)'
;MNHLNSIYQRLQSNYSDCDITYAPGLLTVKCKNGEIRADGSRTCFLEDGKTVQEFLKKNDDDLYEEMERFILYLQEGGANLETESLPTESEESAEDAVSDTVKSPTGFSSNTAEPVKPPCKWPALLSGIVIILYSLLGLFMTLFYMGDAPSVGIALGIVMHVSILLAGIALLVCRAPKLPEHSRPVICIQERIFVSVLAFIVWPPALFLLLIAFGYCVQPPLDVPFGLIMFLIGLGLLICGIWMLLAGKNRRLYVFENGSLTYMTSWGRKRELLPGQRFSIRFGANDSIQFLNADKKKIFSIERNMRGVDKLADWIESREIPLEITKLKEQQIQQEEGIEPVIQWREEYTTRLHSHLKEIRLGKWLVLALFWAGSIIPLFFFITGALKFSQTIYLMAASPLPFIVYYLAFAPVLTLNGKQKGATAEWQSHHIRFSFLLVLLPALWLMSVFHYGLEHVLIMEEKWYTLAFWFGLGAIFIIAFVLRTPKRLRGEGLFMIGLSLLLVAEPMVYAGNFALCGEETHYPAKVLERNIEQDDDDDSLEYSLTVQLDDGTAFEFPVTEELYEMEESGTEFVVCQRGNPLGVRMLDLHLPPEK
;
A
#
# COMPACT_ATOMS: atom_id res chain seq x y z
N MET A 1 23.38 -5.57 27.58
CA MET A 1 24.49 -5.24 28.52
C MET A 1 25.89 -5.57 27.95
N ASN A 2 26.06 -5.89 26.65
CA ASN A 2 27.36 -6.22 26.03
C ASN A 2 27.89 -5.17 25.03
N HIS A 3 27.16 -4.08 24.80
CA HIS A 3 27.39 -3.14 23.68
C HIS A 3 28.53 -2.13 23.92
N LEU A 4 28.66 -1.58 25.14
CA LEU A 4 29.77 -0.66 25.45
C LEU A 4 31.13 -1.36 25.54
N ASN A 5 31.15 -2.66 25.82
CA ASN A 5 32.39 -3.43 25.88
C ASN A 5 33.00 -3.62 24.48
N SER A 6 32.19 -3.81 23.43
CA SER A 6 32.70 -3.86 22.06
C SER A 6 33.22 -2.52 21.57
N ILE A 7 32.55 -1.42 21.93
CA ILE A 7 33.01 -0.05 21.64
C ILE A 7 34.33 0.26 22.37
N TYR A 8 34.43 -0.13 23.64
CA TYR A 8 35.66 -0.02 24.44
C TYR A 8 36.85 -0.69 23.76
N GLN A 9 36.72 -1.96 23.35
CA GLN A 9 37.80 -2.69 22.69
C GLN A 9 38.24 -2.05 21.37
N ARG A 10 37.30 -1.50 20.58
CA ARG A 10 37.61 -0.79 19.33
C ARG A 10 38.34 0.53 19.59
N LEU A 11 37.85 1.35 20.52
CA LEU A 11 38.48 2.63 20.86
C LEU A 11 39.88 2.42 21.45
N GLN A 12 40.06 1.41 22.30
CA GLN A 12 41.36 1.08 22.89
C GLN A 12 42.39 0.64 21.83
N SER A 13 41.94 -0.02 20.76
CA SER A 13 42.80 -0.43 19.64
C SER A 13 43.21 0.74 18.72
N ASN A 14 42.33 1.73 18.55
CA ASN A 14 42.50 2.79 17.55
C ASN A 14 43.05 4.10 18.15
N TYR A 15 42.86 4.33 19.45
CA TYR A 15 43.20 5.57 20.14
C TYR A 15 44.00 5.30 21.42
N SER A 16 45.20 4.76 21.27
CA SER A 16 46.14 4.49 22.39
C SER A 16 46.55 5.73 23.19
N ASP A 17 46.38 6.90 22.58
CA ASP A 17 46.84 8.19 23.12
C ASP A 17 45.78 8.86 24.02
N CYS A 18 44.58 8.28 24.12
CA CYS A 18 43.52 8.71 25.02
C CYS A 18 43.40 7.75 26.22
N ASP A 19 43.05 8.27 27.40
CA ASP A 19 42.81 7.45 28.60
C ASP A 19 41.38 6.89 28.55
N ILE A 20 41.27 5.60 28.20
CA ILE A 20 39.99 4.90 27.99
C ILE A 20 39.79 3.89 29.11
N THR A 21 38.75 4.10 29.93
CA THR A 21 38.40 3.23 31.05
C THR A 21 36.98 2.69 30.90
N TYR A 22 36.80 1.43 31.28
CA TYR A 22 35.50 0.78 31.31
C TYR A 22 35.24 0.17 32.69
N ALA A 23 34.21 0.68 33.36
CA ALA A 23 33.62 0.07 34.56
C ALA A 23 32.28 -0.59 34.17
N PRO A 24 31.71 -1.51 34.98
CA PRO A 24 30.50 -2.23 34.61
C PRO A 24 29.35 -1.28 34.21
N GLY A 25 29.09 -1.15 32.90
CA GLY A 25 28.05 -0.29 32.35
C GLY A 25 28.44 1.18 32.11
N LEU A 26 29.69 1.61 32.37
CA LEU A 26 30.15 2.98 32.15
C LEU A 26 31.48 3.00 31.39
N LEU A 27 31.45 3.57 30.18
CA LEU A 27 32.63 3.84 29.36
C LEU A 27 33.03 5.31 29.52
N THR A 28 34.28 5.55 29.90
CA THR A 28 34.85 6.90 29.98
C THR A 28 36.07 7.02 29.07
N VAL A 29 36.07 8.02 28.19
CA VAL A 29 37.19 8.32 27.29
C VAL A 29 37.67 9.73 27.61
N LYS A 30 38.94 9.89 27.99
CA LYS A 30 39.55 11.20 28.20
C LYS A 30 40.62 11.44 27.16
N CYS A 31 40.48 12.53 26.40
CA CYS A 31 41.48 12.91 25.41
C CYS A 31 41.69 14.44 25.45
N LYS A 32 42.93 14.86 25.70
CA LYS A 32 43.30 16.28 25.93
C LYS A 32 42.37 16.97 26.95
N ASN A 33 41.68 18.04 26.55
CA ASN A 33 40.74 18.82 27.35
C ASN A 33 39.29 18.32 27.28
N GLY A 34 39.03 17.22 26.56
CA GLY A 34 37.72 16.63 26.41
C GLY A 34 37.54 15.29 27.12
N GLU A 35 36.32 15.00 27.52
CA GLU A 35 35.91 13.77 28.18
C GLU A 35 34.58 13.27 27.61
N ILE A 36 34.47 11.98 27.29
CA ILE A 36 33.23 11.33 26.90
C ILE A 36 32.83 10.35 28.00
N ARG A 37 31.58 10.39 28.44
CA ARG A 37 31.00 9.43 29.41
C ARG A 37 29.77 8.78 28.82
N ALA A 38 29.74 7.44 28.72
CA ALA A 38 28.62 6.67 28.20
C ALA A 38 28.16 5.60 29.19
N ASP A 39 26.91 5.66 29.66
CA ASP A 39 26.33 4.75 30.67
C ASP A 39 25.36 3.69 30.08
N GLY A 40 25.30 3.59 28.76
CA GLY A 40 24.43 2.68 28.01
C GLY A 40 23.01 3.21 27.79
N SER A 41 22.64 4.30 28.46
CA SER A 41 21.39 5.05 28.22
C SER A 41 21.67 6.46 27.69
N ARG A 42 22.77 7.07 28.16
CA ARG A 42 23.19 8.42 27.84
C ARG A 42 24.67 8.47 27.53
N THR A 43 25.03 9.31 26.58
CA THR A 43 26.42 9.65 26.26
C THR A 43 26.60 11.16 26.32
N CYS A 44 27.49 11.62 27.19
CA CYS A 44 27.84 13.02 27.35
C CYS A 44 29.24 13.28 26.79
N PHE A 45 29.35 14.32 25.97
CA PHE A 45 30.59 14.84 25.41
C PHE A 45 30.92 16.14 26.12
N LEU A 46 32.04 16.16 26.82
CA LEU A 46 32.50 17.29 27.62
C LEU A 46 33.78 17.88 27.01
N GLU A 47 33.87 19.20 27.01
CA GLU A 47 35.08 19.96 26.71
C GLU A 47 35.28 20.98 27.85
N ASP A 48 36.48 21.05 28.42
CA ASP A 48 36.79 21.88 29.59
C ASP A 48 35.81 21.69 30.76
N GLY A 49 35.29 20.46 30.93
CA GLY A 49 34.35 20.08 31.97
C GLY A 49 32.90 20.55 31.75
N LYS A 50 32.57 21.16 30.61
CA LYS A 50 31.20 21.53 30.23
C LYS A 50 30.67 20.58 29.17
N THR A 51 29.40 20.18 29.30
CA THR A 51 28.71 19.36 28.30
C THR A 51 28.52 20.17 27.02
N VAL A 52 29.19 19.77 25.95
CA VAL A 52 29.03 20.35 24.60
C VAL A 52 27.93 19.64 23.83
N GLN A 53 27.77 18.33 24.07
CA GLN A 53 26.77 17.52 23.40
C GLN A 53 26.30 16.36 24.30
N GLU A 54 25.01 16.05 24.25
CA GLU A 54 24.43 14.90 24.96
C GLU A 54 23.50 14.13 24.01
N PHE A 55 23.61 12.79 24.05
CA PHE A 55 22.73 11.91 23.29
C PHE A 55 22.06 10.89 24.21
N LEU A 56 20.77 10.66 23.96
CA LEU A 56 20.00 9.55 24.52
C LEU A 56 19.99 8.40 23.50
N LYS A 57 20.61 7.28 23.88
CA LYS A 57 20.59 5.96 23.22
C LYS A 57 20.58 5.96 21.68
N LYS A 58 21.78 5.96 21.06
CA LYS A 58 22.02 5.68 19.63
C LYS A 58 22.36 4.19 19.40
N ASN A 59 22.29 3.72 18.14
CA ASN A 59 22.84 2.42 17.72
C ASN A 59 24.37 2.39 17.92
N ASP A 60 24.96 1.21 18.13
CA ASP A 60 26.37 1.07 18.54
C ASP A 60 27.36 1.65 17.52
N ASP A 61 27.09 1.47 16.23
CA ASP A 61 27.94 1.98 15.14
C ASP A 61 27.84 3.52 15.05
N ASP A 62 26.63 4.07 15.12
CA ASP A 62 26.41 5.53 15.13
C ASP A 62 27.03 6.19 16.37
N LEU A 63 27.02 5.48 17.51
CA LEU A 63 27.65 5.95 18.73
C LEU A 63 29.18 5.94 18.62
N TYR A 64 29.76 4.88 18.05
CA TYR A 64 31.20 4.81 17.81
C TYR A 64 31.68 5.91 16.86
N GLU A 65 30.98 6.14 15.74
CA GLU A 65 31.33 7.21 14.78
C GLU A 65 31.31 8.60 15.43
N GLU A 66 30.34 8.87 16.31
CA GLU A 66 30.25 10.17 16.98
C GLU A 66 31.36 10.36 18.03
N MET A 67 31.69 9.28 18.76
CA MET A 67 32.83 9.26 19.68
C MET A 67 34.14 9.51 18.93
N GLU A 68 34.31 8.88 17.77
CA GLU A 68 35.47 9.03 16.91
C GLU A 68 35.59 10.45 16.35
N ARG A 69 34.50 11.03 15.83
CA ARG A 69 34.45 12.43 15.38
C ARG A 69 34.86 13.41 16.47
N PHE A 70 34.38 13.21 17.69
CA PHE A 70 34.73 14.10 18.81
C PHE A 70 36.19 13.93 19.25
N ILE A 71 36.72 12.70 19.26
CA ILE A 71 38.13 12.47 19.57
C ILE A 71 39.03 13.15 18.52
N LEU A 72 38.69 13.03 17.23
CA LEU A 72 39.40 13.71 16.14
C LEU A 72 39.33 15.23 16.27
N TYR A 73 38.16 15.79 16.58
CA TYR A 73 37.98 17.22 16.87
C TYR A 73 38.91 17.72 17.98
N LEU A 74 39.03 16.97 19.08
CA LEU A 74 39.95 17.29 20.18
C LEU A 74 41.42 17.13 19.76
N GLN A 75 41.73 16.14 18.93
CA GLN A 75 43.08 15.91 18.41
C GLN A 75 43.54 17.01 17.44
N GLU A 76 42.65 17.54 16.61
CA GLU A 76 42.91 18.65 15.69
C GLU A 76 42.94 20.02 16.36
N GLY A 77 42.64 20.08 17.66
CA GLY A 77 42.94 21.24 18.51
C GLY A 77 41.80 22.21 18.76
N GLY A 78 40.56 21.84 18.42
CA GLY A 78 39.34 22.63 18.71
C GLY A 78 39.31 24.00 18.01
N ALA A 79 38.35 24.19 17.11
CA ALA A 79 38.05 25.46 16.42
C ALA A 79 39.29 26.29 15.96
N ASN A 80 40.02 25.78 14.98
CA ASN A 80 40.93 26.60 14.15
C ASN A 80 40.88 26.12 12.69
N LEU A 81 39.73 26.33 12.03
CA LEU A 81 39.58 26.22 10.57
C LEU A 81 38.48 27.21 10.13
N GLU A 82 38.81 28.50 10.12
CA GLU A 82 38.24 29.42 9.13
C GLU A 82 39.29 29.61 8.03
N THR A 83 38.79 29.78 6.80
CA THR A 83 39.48 30.10 5.54
C THR A 83 40.11 28.95 4.75
N GLU A 84 39.32 28.36 3.85
CA GLU A 84 39.76 28.22 2.46
C GLU A 84 38.63 28.62 1.49
N SER A 85 39.03 29.52 0.60
CA SER A 85 38.27 30.43 -0.25
C SER A 85 37.71 29.84 -1.54
N LEU A 86 36.66 30.47 -2.12
CA LEU A 86 36.53 30.88 -3.54
C LEU A 86 35.12 31.51 -3.81
N PRO A 87 34.92 32.40 -4.81
CA PRO A 87 35.15 33.84 -4.70
C PRO A 87 33.91 34.74 -4.99
N THR A 88 34.09 36.01 -4.58
CA THR A 88 33.54 37.31 -5.01
C THR A 88 32.58 37.38 -6.22
N GLU A 89 31.45 38.11 -6.11
CA GLU A 89 31.25 39.47 -6.66
C GLU A 89 29.77 39.93 -6.55
N SER A 90 29.53 41.03 -5.83
CA SER A 90 28.91 42.28 -6.30
C SER A 90 28.24 43.01 -5.14
N GLU A 91 28.88 44.12 -4.77
CA GLU A 91 28.40 45.15 -3.87
C GLU A 91 27.22 45.90 -4.50
N GLU A 92 26.25 46.33 -3.69
CA GLU A 92 25.71 47.68 -3.83
C GLU A 92 25.38 48.24 -2.44
N SER A 93 25.66 49.52 -2.29
CA SER A 93 26.04 50.24 -1.09
C SER A 93 24.93 51.19 -0.57
N ALA A 94 25.22 51.74 0.62
CA ALA A 94 24.73 53.01 1.17
C ALA A 94 23.33 53.00 1.84
N GLU A 95 23.08 53.65 2.99
CA GLU A 95 23.88 54.41 3.97
C GLU A 95 22.93 54.74 5.15
N ASP A 96 23.50 54.77 6.36
CA ASP A 96 23.26 55.69 7.48
C ASP A 96 21.91 55.87 8.23
N ALA A 97 22.00 55.51 9.51
CA ALA A 97 21.93 56.40 10.69
C ALA A 97 20.63 56.56 11.53
N VAL A 98 20.74 55.98 12.75
CA VAL A 98 20.60 56.62 14.09
C VAL A 98 19.22 56.65 14.80
N SER A 99 19.26 56.05 16.02
CA SER A 99 18.51 56.26 17.29
C SER A 99 16.98 56.08 17.31
N ASP A 100 16.34 55.43 18.28
CA ASP A 100 16.51 55.58 19.73
C ASP A 100 15.99 54.36 20.52
N THR A 101 16.62 54.14 21.68
CA THR A 101 16.31 53.13 22.71
C THR A 101 14.93 53.29 23.38
N VAL A 102 14.16 52.19 23.45
CA VAL A 102 13.26 51.89 24.58
C VAL A 102 13.39 50.41 24.95
N LYS A 103 13.93 50.17 26.16
CA LYS A 103 14.04 48.83 26.78
C LYS A 103 12.66 48.27 27.11
N SER A 104 12.39 47.04 26.66
CA SER A 104 11.39 46.13 27.23
C SER A 104 11.94 44.68 27.18
N PRO A 105 11.44 43.77 28.03
CA PRO A 105 12.26 42.80 28.76
C PRO A 105 12.74 41.61 27.92
N THR A 106 14.00 41.23 28.17
CA THR A 106 14.63 39.90 27.99
C THR A 106 13.99 38.97 26.96
N GLY A 107 14.61 38.97 25.78
CA GLY A 107 14.13 38.34 24.57
C GLY A 107 14.19 36.81 24.56
N PHE A 108 13.18 36.24 23.91
CA PHE A 108 13.38 35.11 23.03
C PHE A 108 14.43 35.52 22.00
N SER A 109 15.60 34.88 22.01
CA SER A 109 16.62 35.09 20.98
C SER A 109 15.99 34.81 19.62
N SER A 110 15.93 35.84 18.77
CA SER A 110 15.46 35.77 17.39
C SER A 110 16.50 35.02 16.54
N ASN A 111 16.59 33.71 16.72
CA ASN A 111 17.24 32.84 15.74
C ASN A 111 16.26 32.66 14.58
N THR A 112 16.39 33.58 13.60
CA THR A 112 16.01 33.44 12.19
C THR A 112 14.85 32.48 11.91
N ALA A 113 13.62 33.02 11.96
CA ALA A 113 12.48 32.36 11.32
C ALA A 113 12.81 32.16 9.84
N GLU A 114 12.96 30.89 9.40
CA GLU A 114 13.08 30.55 7.98
C GLU A 114 12.03 31.33 7.18
N PRO A 115 12.38 31.99 6.06
CA PRO A 115 11.42 32.70 5.25
C PRO A 115 10.31 31.72 4.84
N VAL A 116 9.07 32.06 5.20
CA VAL A 116 7.88 31.26 4.87
C VAL A 116 7.81 31.14 3.35
N LYS A 117 8.21 29.99 2.80
CA LYS A 117 8.13 29.75 1.36
C LYS A 117 6.66 29.91 0.92
N PRO A 118 6.39 30.73 -0.11
CA PRO A 118 5.03 30.90 -0.59
C PRO A 118 4.46 29.55 -1.04
N PRO A 119 3.14 29.34 -0.91
CA PRO A 119 2.54 28.07 -1.31
C PRO A 119 2.81 27.83 -2.79
N CYS A 120 3.30 26.64 -3.14
CA CYS A 120 3.44 26.25 -4.52
C CYS A 120 2.04 25.95 -5.06
N LYS A 121 1.49 26.89 -5.83
CA LYS A 121 0.09 26.85 -6.32
C LYS A 121 -0.03 26.06 -7.63
N TRP A 122 1.08 25.90 -8.35
CA TRP A 122 1.11 25.31 -9.68
C TRP A 122 0.66 23.84 -9.73
N PRO A 123 1.03 22.96 -8.77
CA PRO A 123 0.58 21.57 -8.80
C PRO A 123 -0.94 21.44 -8.85
N ALA A 124 -1.67 22.12 -7.95
CA ALA A 124 -3.12 22.08 -7.91
C ALA A 124 -3.77 22.82 -9.09
N LEU A 125 -3.14 23.88 -9.62
CA LEU A 125 -3.63 24.61 -10.79
C LEU A 125 -3.57 23.75 -12.06
N LEU A 126 -2.38 23.21 -12.36
CA LEU A 126 -2.16 22.33 -13.52
C LEU A 126 -3.08 21.12 -13.45
N SER A 127 -3.10 20.47 -12.30
CA SER A 127 -3.98 19.35 -11.97
C SER A 127 -5.45 19.67 -12.22
N GLY A 128 -5.95 20.80 -11.69
CA GLY A 128 -7.33 21.21 -11.87
C GLY A 128 -7.70 21.45 -13.34
N ILE A 129 -6.79 22.06 -14.12
CA ILE A 129 -6.98 22.28 -15.56
C ILE A 129 -7.06 20.94 -16.30
N VAL A 130 -6.12 20.01 -16.03
CA VAL A 130 -6.08 18.69 -16.68
C VAL A 130 -7.35 17.89 -16.39
N ILE A 131 -7.83 17.86 -15.13
CA ILE A 131 -9.08 17.17 -14.78
C ILE A 131 -10.29 17.78 -15.49
N ILE A 132 -10.36 19.12 -15.57
CA ILE A 132 -11.45 19.78 -16.26
C ILE A 132 -11.43 19.43 -17.75
N LEU A 133 -10.26 19.48 -18.40
CA LEU A 133 -10.12 19.09 -19.80
C LEU A 133 -10.50 17.63 -20.05
N TYR A 134 -10.01 16.72 -19.21
CA TYR A 134 -10.38 15.30 -19.25
C TYR A 134 -11.90 15.10 -19.10
N SER A 135 -12.51 15.78 -18.13
CA SER A 135 -13.95 15.69 -17.89
C SER A 135 -14.78 16.26 -19.05
N LEU A 136 -14.35 17.38 -19.64
CA LEU A 136 -15.02 17.98 -20.79
C LEU A 136 -14.90 17.08 -22.02
N LEU A 137 -13.73 16.46 -22.22
CA LEU A 137 -13.53 15.48 -23.28
C LEU A 137 -14.46 14.27 -23.10
N GLY A 138 -14.53 13.70 -21.90
CA GLY A 138 -15.42 12.57 -21.64
C GLY A 138 -16.91 12.90 -21.74
N LEU A 139 -17.32 14.11 -21.32
CA LEU A 139 -18.69 14.60 -21.57
C LEU A 139 -18.96 14.76 -23.07
N PHE A 140 -18.01 15.29 -23.83
CA PHE A 140 -18.12 15.38 -25.28
C PHE A 140 -18.22 14.00 -25.94
N MET A 141 -17.41 13.03 -25.52
CA MET A 141 -17.50 11.64 -25.99
C MET A 141 -18.86 11.02 -25.65
N THR A 142 -19.37 11.26 -24.43
CA THR A 142 -20.72 10.79 -24.05
C THR A 142 -21.80 11.34 -24.98
N LEU A 143 -21.67 12.61 -25.40
CA LEU A 143 -22.58 13.21 -26.38
C LEU A 143 -22.39 12.65 -27.80
N PHE A 144 -21.17 12.23 -28.15
CA PHE A 144 -20.90 11.60 -29.46
C PHE A 144 -21.54 10.21 -29.57
N TYR A 145 -21.52 9.43 -28.48
CA TYR A 145 -22.22 8.15 -28.39
C TYR A 145 -23.74 8.25 -28.25
N MET A 146 -24.30 9.47 -28.28
CA MET A 146 -25.73 9.74 -28.16
C MET A 146 -26.45 9.33 -29.46
N GLY A 147 -26.77 8.05 -29.56
CA GLY A 147 -27.39 7.43 -30.73
C GLY A 147 -27.12 5.93 -30.79
N ASP A 148 -25.90 5.54 -30.42
CA ASP A 148 -25.42 4.15 -30.47
C ASP A 148 -25.44 3.47 -29.10
N ALA A 149 -25.24 4.22 -28.02
CA ALA A 149 -25.22 3.69 -26.66
C ALA A 149 -26.63 3.65 -26.00
N PRO A 150 -26.93 2.66 -25.15
CA PRO A 150 -28.15 2.63 -24.35
C PRO A 150 -28.29 3.87 -23.46
N SER A 151 -29.53 4.34 -23.28
CA SER A 151 -29.84 5.54 -22.48
C SER A 151 -29.29 5.49 -21.05
N VAL A 152 -29.23 4.30 -20.44
CA VAL A 152 -28.63 4.08 -19.11
C VAL A 152 -27.14 4.36 -19.13
N GLY A 153 -26.44 3.93 -20.17
CA GLY A 153 -25.01 4.17 -20.34
C GLY A 153 -24.67 5.65 -20.51
N ILE A 154 -25.44 6.37 -21.33
CA ILE A 154 -25.33 7.82 -21.48
C ILE A 154 -25.56 8.54 -20.15
N ALA A 155 -26.59 8.16 -19.40
CA ALA A 155 -26.87 8.77 -18.10
C ALA A 155 -25.71 8.53 -17.10
N LEU A 156 -25.15 7.32 -17.06
CA LEU A 156 -24.00 6.99 -16.23
C LEU A 156 -22.75 7.77 -16.66
N GLY A 157 -22.44 7.82 -17.95
CA GLY A 157 -21.33 8.58 -18.51
C GLY A 157 -21.38 10.07 -18.11
N ILE A 158 -22.56 10.68 -18.16
CA ILE A 158 -22.77 12.07 -17.71
C ILE A 158 -22.52 12.20 -16.20
N VAL A 159 -23.11 11.33 -15.37
CA VAL A 159 -22.96 11.40 -13.90
C VAL A 159 -21.49 11.25 -13.49
N MET A 160 -20.78 10.29 -14.10
CA MET A 160 -19.37 10.04 -13.84
C MET A 160 -18.54 11.29 -14.15
N HIS A 161 -18.66 11.85 -15.36
CA HIS A 161 -17.84 12.99 -15.74
C HIS A 161 -18.23 14.29 -15.02
N VAL A 162 -19.51 14.52 -14.70
CA VAL A 162 -19.91 15.67 -13.85
C VAL A 162 -19.24 15.60 -12.48
N SER A 163 -19.12 14.41 -11.88
CA SER A 163 -18.43 14.25 -10.59
C SER A 163 -16.94 14.60 -10.68
N ILE A 164 -16.28 14.20 -11.78
CA ILE A 164 -14.87 14.49 -12.07
C ILE A 164 -14.68 16.00 -12.32
N LEU A 165 -15.60 16.64 -13.05
CA LEU A 165 -15.60 18.08 -13.31
C LEU A 165 -15.61 18.88 -12.00
N LEU A 166 -16.51 18.53 -11.08
CA LEU A 166 -16.63 19.16 -9.77
C LEU A 166 -15.33 19.02 -8.97
N ALA A 167 -14.67 17.88 -9.08
CA ALA A 167 -13.38 17.59 -8.48
C ALA A 167 -12.26 18.51 -9.02
N GLY A 168 -12.22 18.72 -10.34
CA GLY A 168 -11.29 19.65 -10.99
C GLY A 168 -11.53 21.11 -10.61
N ILE A 169 -12.80 21.54 -10.57
CA ILE A 169 -13.20 22.90 -10.13
C ILE A 169 -12.78 23.13 -8.67
N ALA A 170 -12.95 22.14 -7.81
CA ALA A 170 -12.57 22.23 -6.40
C ALA A 170 -11.07 22.57 -6.23
N LEU A 171 -10.18 21.99 -7.05
CA LEU A 171 -8.74 22.31 -7.02
C LEU A 171 -8.43 23.77 -7.35
N LEU A 172 -9.22 24.37 -8.24
CA LEU A 172 -9.03 25.76 -8.67
C LEU A 172 -9.56 26.76 -7.63
N VAL A 173 -10.77 26.49 -7.11
CA VAL A 173 -11.53 27.40 -6.26
C VAL A 173 -11.11 27.31 -4.78
N CYS A 174 -10.81 26.11 -4.26
CA CYS A 174 -10.47 25.95 -2.85
C CYS A 174 -9.08 26.55 -2.57
N ARG A 175 -9.08 27.72 -1.93
CA ARG A 175 -7.87 28.49 -1.60
C ARG A 175 -7.96 28.98 -0.17
N ALA A 176 -6.86 28.85 0.57
CA ALA A 176 -6.75 29.49 1.87
C ALA A 176 -6.75 31.03 1.71
N PRO A 177 -7.48 31.78 2.57
CA PRO A 177 -7.43 33.23 2.58
C PRO A 177 -6.01 33.74 2.87
N LYS A 178 -5.65 34.88 2.29
CA LYS A 178 -4.38 35.55 2.59
C LYS A 178 -4.36 35.99 4.05
N LEU A 179 -3.21 35.85 4.70
CA LEU A 179 -2.97 36.43 6.01
C LEU A 179 -2.92 37.96 5.91
N PRO A 180 -3.33 38.71 6.95
CA PRO A 180 -3.16 40.17 7.00
C PRO A 180 -1.67 40.54 6.91
N GLU A 181 -1.33 41.57 6.14
CA GLU A 181 0.06 42.00 5.89
C GLU A 181 0.84 42.37 7.17
N HIS A 182 0.12 42.77 8.22
CA HIS A 182 0.72 43.15 9.51
C HIS A 182 0.94 41.98 10.47
N SER A 183 0.58 40.74 10.10
CA SER A 183 0.67 39.57 10.99
C SER A 183 1.84 38.67 10.58
N ARG A 184 3.02 38.88 11.21
CA ARG A 184 4.16 37.98 11.03
C ARG A 184 4.05 36.79 11.99
N PRO A 185 3.94 35.54 11.49
CA PRO A 185 3.92 34.36 12.35
C PRO A 185 5.33 34.04 12.86
N VAL A 186 5.43 33.61 14.12
CA VAL A 186 6.67 33.11 14.75
C VAL A 186 6.99 31.71 14.26
N ILE A 187 5.94 30.87 14.17
CA ILE A 187 6.05 29.49 13.70
C ILE A 187 5.06 29.29 12.55
N CYS A 188 5.55 28.70 11.47
CA CYS A 188 4.76 28.27 10.34
C CYS A 188 4.94 26.77 10.14
N ILE A 189 3.87 26.02 10.32
CA ILE A 189 3.83 24.58 10.04
C ILE A 189 3.07 24.38 8.74
N GLN A 190 3.64 23.59 7.85
CA GLN A 190 3.05 23.33 6.54
C GLN A 190 3.16 21.86 6.15
N GLU A 191 2.27 21.44 5.26
CA GLU A 191 2.30 20.09 4.70
C GLU A 191 3.61 19.84 3.93
N ARG A 192 4.10 18.59 3.93
CA ARG A 192 5.32 18.25 3.17
C ARG A 192 5.03 18.19 1.68
N ILE A 193 6.00 18.62 0.86
CA ILE A 193 5.91 18.52 -0.60
C ILE A 193 5.71 17.08 -1.08
N PHE A 194 6.22 16.10 -0.31
CA PHE A 194 6.03 14.67 -0.57
C PHE A 194 4.55 14.28 -0.69
N VAL A 195 3.65 14.89 0.08
CA VAL A 195 2.20 14.62 -0.02
C VAL A 195 1.65 15.03 -1.39
N SER A 196 2.10 16.17 -1.91
CA SER A 196 1.76 16.60 -3.28
C SER A 196 2.38 15.68 -4.34
N VAL A 197 3.59 15.17 -4.12
CA VAL A 197 4.24 14.20 -5.03
C VAL A 197 3.46 12.89 -5.08
N LEU A 198 3.01 12.39 -3.92
CA LEU A 198 2.20 11.18 -3.83
C LEU A 198 0.88 11.32 -4.61
N ALA A 199 0.29 12.52 -4.63
CA ALA A 199 -0.88 12.78 -5.46
C ALA A 199 -0.63 12.50 -6.95
N PHE A 200 0.54 12.87 -7.48
CA PHE A 200 0.93 12.59 -8.86
C PHE A 200 1.19 11.10 -9.14
N ILE A 201 1.48 10.31 -8.11
CA ILE A 201 1.62 8.85 -8.23
C ILE A 201 0.24 8.17 -8.24
N VAL A 202 -0.68 8.64 -7.41
CA VAL A 202 -2.04 8.08 -7.27
C VAL A 202 -2.96 8.47 -8.42
N TRP A 203 -2.67 9.59 -9.09
CA TRP A 203 -3.51 10.15 -10.13
C TRP A 203 -3.60 9.36 -11.44
N PRO A 204 -2.50 8.92 -12.07
CA PRO A 204 -2.55 8.13 -13.29
C PRO A 204 -3.44 6.89 -13.17
N PRO A 205 -3.31 6.03 -12.12
CA PRO A 205 -4.19 4.88 -12.00
C PRO A 205 -5.65 5.28 -11.72
N ALA A 206 -5.90 6.41 -11.04
CA ALA A 206 -7.26 6.92 -10.85
C ALA A 206 -7.93 7.29 -12.19
N LEU A 207 -7.23 8.05 -13.05
CA LEU A 207 -7.75 8.46 -14.35
C LEU A 207 -7.91 7.27 -15.31
N PHE A 208 -7.00 6.30 -15.25
CA PHE A 208 -7.09 5.06 -16.03
C PHE A 208 -8.33 4.25 -15.66
N LEU A 209 -8.57 4.02 -14.36
CA LEU A 209 -9.77 3.31 -13.90
C LEU A 209 -11.07 4.04 -14.24
N LEU A 210 -11.06 5.39 -14.21
CA LEU A 210 -12.22 6.19 -14.61
C LEU A 210 -12.48 6.13 -16.13
N LEU A 211 -11.42 6.00 -16.95
CA LEU A 211 -11.53 5.79 -18.38
C LEU A 211 -12.12 4.41 -18.70
N ILE A 212 -11.59 3.36 -18.07
CA ILE A 212 -12.13 1.98 -18.19
C ILE A 212 -13.60 1.96 -17.77
N ALA A 213 -13.93 2.56 -16.63
CA ALA A 213 -15.30 2.63 -16.13
C ALA A 213 -16.27 3.27 -17.14
N PHE A 214 -15.80 4.29 -17.86
CA PHE A 214 -16.58 4.94 -18.90
C PHE A 214 -16.80 4.03 -20.11
N GLY A 215 -15.76 3.35 -20.60
CA GLY A 215 -15.84 2.40 -21.71
C GLY A 215 -16.94 1.36 -21.48
N TYR A 216 -16.85 0.62 -20.38
CA TYR A 216 -17.84 -0.41 -20.01
C TYR A 216 -19.26 0.11 -19.74
N CYS A 217 -19.42 1.41 -19.46
CA CYS A 217 -20.74 1.99 -19.25
C CYS A 217 -21.37 2.50 -20.55
N VAL A 218 -20.59 2.80 -21.60
CA VAL A 218 -21.08 3.47 -22.82
C VAL A 218 -20.99 2.57 -24.06
N GLN A 219 -20.02 1.67 -24.15
CA GLN A 219 -19.90 0.73 -25.26
C GLN A 219 -20.71 -0.54 -25.00
N PRO A 220 -21.54 -0.99 -25.97
CA PRO A 220 -22.14 -2.32 -25.94
C PRO A 220 -21.07 -3.42 -26.15
N PRO A 221 -21.16 -4.59 -25.48
CA PRO A 221 -22.14 -4.95 -24.46
C PRO A 221 -21.90 -4.24 -23.11
N LEU A 222 -22.98 -3.74 -22.50
CA LEU A 222 -22.88 -2.99 -21.24
C LEU A 222 -22.60 -3.91 -20.03
N ASP A 223 -21.38 -3.87 -19.50
CA ASP A 223 -21.05 -4.39 -18.17
C ASP A 223 -21.12 -3.28 -17.12
N VAL A 224 -22.35 -2.85 -16.83
CA VAL A 224 -22.63 -1.79 -15.84
C VAL A 224 -22.10 -2.15 -14.45
N PRO A 225 -22.25 -3.38 -13.93
CA PRO A 225 -21.68 -3.75 -12.63
C PRO A 225 -20.17 -3.54 -12.55
N PHE A 226 -19.41 -4.02 -13.55
CA PHE A 226 -17.97 -3.87 -13.59
C PHE A 226 -17.56 -2.39 -13.72
N GLY A 227 -18.20 -1.66 -14.63
CA GLY A 227 -17.98 -0.22 -14.83
C GLY A 227 -18.22 0.60 -13.56
N LEU A 228 -19.27 0.30 -12.78
CA LEU A 228 -19.54 0.97 -11.51
C LEU A 228 -18.49 0.67 -10.44
N ILE A 229 -17.98 -0.56 -10.35
CA ILE A 229 -16.91 -0.92 -9.41
C ILE A 229 -15.64 -0.13 -9.75
N MET A 230 -15.24 -0.12 -11.02
CA MET A 230 -14.09 0.64 -11.49
C MET A 230 -14.25 2.14 -11.24
N PHE A 231 -15.45 2.68 -11.47
CA PHE A 231 -15.76 4.08 -11.18
C PHE A 231 -15.61 4.40 -9.69
N LEU A 232 -16.12 3.57 -8.78
CA LEU A 232 -16.03 3.81 -7.34
C LEU A 232 -14.58 3.78 -6.85
N ILE A 233 -13.77 2.84 -7.35
CA ILE A 233 -12.34 2.74 -7.01
C ILE A 233 -11.61 3.96 -7.58
N GLY A 234 -11.78 4.26 -8.87
CA GLY A 234 -11.17 5.40 -9.54
C GLY A 234 -11.53 6.74 -8.90
N LEU A 235 -12.81 6.95 -8.56
CA LEU A 235 -13.29 8.15 -7.88
C LEU A 235 -12.70 8.27 -6.47
N GLY A 236 -12.59 7.17 -5.73
CA GLY A 236 -11.95 7.15 -4.42
C GLY A 236 -10.49 7.60 -4.47
N LEU A 237 -9.73 7.07 -5.43
CA LEU A 237 -8.34 7.46 -5.66
C LEU A 237 -8.23 8.92 -6.12
N LEU A 238 -9.13 9.38 -6.99
CA LEU A 238 -9.17 10.77 -7.46
C LEU A 238 -9.40 11.75 -6.31
N ILE A 239 -10.41 11.49 -5.47
CA ILE A 239 -10.72 12.31 -4.28
C ILE A 239 -9.53 12.33 -3.32
N CYS A 240 -8.86 11.19 -3.14
CA CYS A 240 -7.65 11.09 -2.32
C CYS A 240 -6.52 11.99 -2.86
N GLY A 241 -6.24 11.92 -4.17
CA GLY A 241 -5.23 12.79 -4.80
C GLY A 241 -5.60 14.27 -4.74
N ILE A 242 -6.88 14.63 -4.91
CA ILE A 242 -7.37 16.01 -4.75
C ILE A 242 -7.13 16.50 -3.34
N TRP A 243 -7.47 15.70 -2.33
CA TRP A 243 -7.21 16.05 -0.93
C TRP A 243 -5.72 16.29 -0.67
N MET A 244 -4.83 15.45 -1.22
CA MET A 244 -3.38 15.61 -1.09
C MET A 244 -2.87 16.92 -1.72
N LEU A 245 -3.31 17.24 -2.94
CA LEU A 245 -2.95 18.50 -3.63
C LEU A 245 -3.47 19.72 -2.87
N LEU A 246 -4.71 19.66 -2.38
CA LEU A 246 -5.32 20.71 -1.57
C LEU A 246 -4.62 20.85 -0.21
N ALA A 247 -4.18 19.74 0.41
CA ALA A 247 -3.41 19.77 1.64
C ALA A 247 -2.06 20.47 1.42
N GLY A 248 -1.32 20.10 0.37
CA GLY A 248 -0.05 20.76 0.00
C GLY A 248 -0.21 22.25 -0.31
N LYS A 249 -1.33 22.63 -0.93
CA LYS A 249 -1.64 24.03 -1.30
C LYS A 249 -2.07 24.89 -0.11
N ASN A 250 -2.95 24.37 0.75
CA ASN A 250 -3.70 25.16 1.73
C ASN A 250 -3.38 24.83 3.20
N ARG A 251 -3.04 23.57 3.53
CA ARG A 251 -2.98 23.11 4.93
C ARG A 251 -1.77 23.67 5.66
N ARG A 252 -2.01 24.59 6.60
CA ARG A 252 -0.97 25.30 7.34
C ARG A 252 -1.44 25.68 8.74
N LEU A 253 -0.52 25.70 9.71
CA LEU A 253 -0.74 26.28 11.03
C LEU A 253 0.21 27.45 11.21
N TYR A 254 -0.34 28.59 11.61
CA TYR A 254 0.40 29.79 11.96
C TYR A 254 0.27 30.05 13.45
N VAL A 255 1.41 30.28 14.09
CA VAL A 255 1.51 30.67 15.51
C VAL A 255 2.02 32.10 15.57
N PHE A 256 1.34 32.97 16.29
CA PHE A 256 1.70 34.39 16.44
C PHE A 256 2.27 34.68 17.83
N GLU A 257 3.02 35.78 17.97
CA GLU A 257 3.67 36.19 19.22
C GLU A 257 2.65 36.38 20.36
N ASN A 258 1.49 36.95 20.05
CA ASN A 258 0.39 37.14 20.99
C ASN A 258 -0.25 35.82 21.49
N GLY A 259 0.17 34.66 20.95
CA GLY A 259 -0.34 33.34 21.32
C GLY A 259 -1.57 32.89 20.53
N SER A 260 -2.00 33.65 19.53
CA SER A 260 -3.07 33.20 18.65
C SER A 260 -2.59 32.10 17.70
N LEU A 261 -3.50 31.20 17.35
CA LEU A 261 -3.26 30.11 16.40
C LEU A 261 -4.23 30.23 15.24
N THR A 262 -3.72 30.18 14.02
CA THR A 262 -4.55 30.21 12.81
C THR A 262 -4.25 28.98 11.96
N TYR A 263 -5.23 28.07 11.90
CA TYR A 263 -5.16 26.85 11.11
C TYR A 263 -5.96 27.00 9.80
N MET A 264 -5.32 26.63 8.70
CA MET A 264 -5.95 26.48 7.39
C MET A 264 -6.16 25.01 7.11
N THR A 265 -7.40 24.62 6.85
CA THR A 265 -7.74 23.26 6.41
C THR A 265 -7.30 23.03 4.96
N SER A 266 -7.22 21.76 4.52
CA SER A 266 -6.93 21.41 3.11
C SER A 266 -7.90 22.11 2.13
N TRP A 267 -9.17 22.25 2.52
CA TRP A 267 -10.20 22.93 1.71
C TRP A 267 -10.15 24.47 1.81
N GLY A 268 -9.16 25.05 2.47
CA GLY A 268 -8.99 26.50 2.59
C GLY A 268 -9.87 27.18 3.65
N ARG A 269 -10.64 26.43 4.45
CA ARG A 269 -11.37 27.00 5.58
C ARG A 269 -10.41 27.40 6.69
N LYS A 270 -10.54 28.64 7.16
CA LYS A 270 -9.81 29.22 8.28
C LYS A 270 -10.44 28.80 9.61
N ARG A 271 -9.62 28.38 10.57
CA ARG A 271 -9.98 28.15 11.97
C ARG A 271 -9.00 28.91 12.84
N GLU A 272 -9.50 29.66 13.82
CA GLU A 272 -8.68 30.50 14.68
C GLU A 272 -8.88 30.16 16.14
N LEU A 273 -7.81 30.31 16.91
CA LEU A 273 -7.81 30.29 18.35
C LEU A 273 -7.30 31.64 18.84
N LEU A 274 -8.13 32.33 19.60
CA LEU A 274 -7.85 33.68 20.08
C LEU A 274 -6.94 33.64 21.32
N PRO A 275 -6.12 34.69 21.54
CA PRO A 275 -5.29 34.77 22.73
C PRO A 275 -6.16 34.76 24.00
N GLY A 276 -5.78 33.94 24.98
CA GLY A 276 -6.50 33.80 26.25
C GLY A 276 -7.63 32.76 26.27
N GLN A 277 -8.00 32.16 25.14
CA GLN A 277 -8.87 30.99 25.15
C GLN A 277 -8.12 29.80 25.75
N ARG A 278 -8.72 29.13 26.75
CA ARG A 278 -8.16 27.89 27.29
C ARG A 278 -8.36 26.77 26.27
N PHE A 279 -7.26 26.12 25.91
CA PHE A 279 -7.26 24.95 25.04
C PHE A 279 -6.35 23.88 25.61
N SER A 280 -6.62 22.63 25.24
CA SER A 280 -5.75 21.50 25.55
C SER A 280 -5.33 20.80 24.27
N ILE A 281 -4.23 20.06 24.36
CA ILE A 281 -3.67 19.32 23.23
C ILE A 281 -3.87 17.83 23.50
N ARG A 282 -4.30 17.10 22.48
CA ARG A 282 -4.48 15.66 22.55
C ARG A 282 -3.69 14.94 21.48
N PHE A 283 -2.83 14.00 21.90
CA PHE A 283 -2.12 13.11 20.98
C PHE A 283 -2.99 11.91 20.59
N GLY A 284 -3.26 11.80 19.29
CA GLY A 284 -3.97 10.67 18.68
C GLY A 284 -3.03 9.55 18.24
N ALA A 285 -3.61 8.37 18.00
CA ALA A 285 -2.89 7.14 17.65
C ALA A 285 -2.12 7.18 16.32
N ASN A 286 -2.51 8.06 15.40
CA ASN A 286 -1.87 8.20 14.08
C ASN A 286 -0.82 9.33 14.07
N ASP A 287 -0.20 9.62 15.21
CA ASP A 287 0.69 10.78 15.40
C ASP A 287 0.05 12.14 15.06
N SER A 288 -1.29 12.20 15.18
CA SER A 288 -2.06 13.43 15.02
C SER A 288 -2.05 14.23 16.33
N ILE A 289 -1.80 15.53 16.26
CA ILE A 289 -1.87 16.47 17.37
C ILE A 289 -3.17 17.26 17.26
N GLN A 290 -4.10 17.03 18.19
CA GLN A 290 -5.44 17.62 18.18
C GLN A 290 -5.51 18.79 19.15
N PHE A 291 -5.99 19.94 18.68
CA PHE A 291 -6.26 21.10 19.51
C PHE A 291 -7.73 21.09 19.93
N LEU A 292 -7.98 21.13 21.24
CA LEU A 292 -9.30 21.01 21.85
C LEU A 292 -9.69 22.32 22.53
N ASN A 293 -10.97 22.69 22.46
CA ASN A 293 -11.50 23.82 23.22
C ASN A 293 -11.69 23.44 24.71
N ALA A 294 -12.07 24.41 25.55
CA ALA A 294 -12.39 24.20 26.96
C ALA A 294 -13.39 23.05 27.21
N ASP A 295 -14.36 22.84 26.30
CA ASP A 295 -15.33 21.74 26.34
C ASP A 295 -14.79 20.37 25.85
N LYS A 296 -13.47 20.23 25.67
CA LYS A 296 -12.80 19.08 25.05
C LYS A 296 -13.26 18.72 23.63
N LYS A 297 -13.88 19.66 22.92
CA LYS A 297 -14.27 19.52 21.50
C LYS A 297 -13.10 19.87 20.58
N LYS A 298 -12.90 19.06 19.54
CA LYS A 298 -11.83 19.23 18.54
C LYS A 298 -12.03 20.48 17.69
N ILE A 299 -11.07 21.40 17.75
CA ILE A 299 -11.01 22.62 16.93
C ILE A 299 -10.26 22.34 15.63
N PHE A 300 -9.06 21.77 15.68
CA PHE A 300 -8.32 21.31 14.50
C PHE A 300 -7.29 20.23 14.86
N SER A 301 -6.65 19.65 13.84
CA SER A 301 -5.60 18.63 14.00
C SER A 301 -4.49 18.87 13.00
N ILE A 302 -3.27 18.72 13.46
CA ILE A 302 -2.08 18.65 12.62
C ILE A 302 -1.47 17.25 12.73
N GLU A 303 -0.65 16.85 11.77
CA GLU A 303 0.08 15.59 11.84
C GLU A 303 1.54 15.86 12.24
N ARG A 304 2.15 14.94 12.98
CA ARG A 304 3.57 15.05 13.38
C ARG A 304 4.52 15.11 12.18
N ASN A 305 4.15 14.49 11.06
CA ASN A 305 4.96 14.49 9.85
C ASN A 305 4.95 15.84 9.11
N MET A 306 4.16 16.84 9.51
CA MET A 306 4.18 18.16 8.87
C MET A 306 5.54 18.87 9.09
N ARG A 307 5.96 19.72 8.15
CA ARG A 307 7.23 20.45 8.27
C ARG A 307 7.08 21.58 9.30
N GLY A 308 8.02 21.66 10.25
CA GLY A 308 8.06 22.71 11.27
C GLY A 308 7.33 22.35 12.58
N VAL A 309 6.88 21.10 12.73
CA VAL A 309 6.24 20.63 13.98
C VAL A 309 7.21 20.60 15.16
N ASP A 310 8.50 20.38 14.94
CA ASP A 310 9.48 20.33 16.04
C ASP A 310 9.52 21.66 16.82
N LYS A 311 9.44 22.79 16.11
CA LYS A 311 9.36 24.13 16.71
C LYS A 311 8.08 24.37 17.51
N LEU A 312 7.02 23.62 17.20
CA LEU A 312 5.76 23.69 17.95
C LEU A 312 5.89 22.98 19.30
N ALA A 313 6.70 21.91 19.40
CA ALA A 313 6.92 21.22 20.67
C ALA A 313 7.55 22.17 21.70
N ASP A 314 8.61 22.88 21.33
CA ASP A 314 9.28 23.88 22.17
C ASP A 314 8.32 25.00 22.61
N TRP A 315 7.45 25.44 21.68
CA TRP A 315 6.44 26.47 21.98
C TRP A 315 5.36 25.97 22.95
N ILE A 316 4.91 24.72 22.80
CA ILE A 316 3.92 24.11 23.71
C ILE A 316 4.49 23.99 25.12
N GLU A 317 5.74 23.53 25.24
CA GLU A 317 6.43 23.34 26.51
C GLU A 317 6.63 24.67 27.25
N SER A 318 7.03 25.73 26.52
CA SER A 318 7.22 27.07 27.09
C SER A 318 5.95 27.72 27.66
N ARG A 319 4.75 27.23 27.30
CA ARG A 319 3.45 27.80 27.71
C ARG A 319 2.64 26.92 28.66
N GLU A 320 3.21 25.81 29.13
CA GLU A 320 2.57 24.86 30.08
C GLU A 320 1.15 24.43 29.65
N ILE A 321 0.93 24.24 28.34
CA ILE A 321 -0.40 23.88 27.82
C ILE A 321 -0.75 22.45 28.28
N PRO A 322 -1.95 22.21 28.85
CA PRO A 322 -2.34 20.90 29.34
C PRO A 322 -2.36 19.85 28.21
N LEU A 323 -1.62 18.77 28.43
CA LEU A 323 -1.44 17.68 27.49
C LEU A 323 -2.27 16.45 27.88
N GLU A 324 -3.12 15.99 26.96
CA GLU A 324 -3.86 14.73 27.06
C GLU A 324 -3.30 13.71 26.06
N ILE A 325 -3.21 12.45 26.46
CA ILE A 325 -2.91 11.34 25.53
C ILE A 325 -4.22 10.56 25.34
N THR A 326 -4.56 10.20 24.10
CA THR A 326 -5.71 9.32 23.86
C THR A 326 -5.47 7.96 24.50
N LYS A 327 -6.51 7.31 25.05
CA LYS A 327 -6.40 5.92 25.55
C LYS A 327 -5.76 4.96 24.54
N LEU A 328 -5.99 5.18 23.24
CA LEU A 328 -5.41 4.38 22.16
C LEU A 328 -3.92 4.68 21.96
N LYS A 329 -3.51 5.95 21.97
CA LYS A 329 -2.08 6.32 21.95
C LYS A 329 -1.38 5.93 23.25
N GLU A 330 -2.07 5.98 24.39
CA GLU A 330 -1.57 5.50 25.68
C GLU A 330 -1.40 3.98 25.66
N GLN A 331 -2.33 3.23 25.07
CA GLN A 331 -2.17 1.80 24.81
C GLN A 331 -1.05 1.51 23.83
N GLN A 332 -0.88 2.29 22.76
CA GLN A 332 0.25 2.17 21.83
C GLN A 332 1.58 2.49 22.51
N ILE A 333 1.65 3.56 23.29
CA ILE A 333 2.84 3.92 24.07
C ILE A 333 3.10 2.84 25.12
N GLN A 334 2.09 2.32 25.82
CA GLN A 334 2.25 1.18 26.73
C GLN A 334 2.64 -0.12 25.99
N GLN A 335 2.34 -0.24 24.70
CA GLN A 335 2.73 -1.35 23.84
C GLN A 335 4.11 -1.16 23.17
N GLU A 336 4.58 0.09 23.05
CA GLU A 336 5.89 0.49 22.52
C GLU A 336 6.94 0.64 23.65
N GLU A 337 6.60 1.28 24.76
CA GLU A 337 7.36 1.38 26.01
C GLU A 337 7.29 0.12 26.85
N GLY A 338 6.18 -0.63 26.77
CA GLY A 338 6.17 -2.01 27.17
C GLY A 338 7.01 -2.76 26.15
N ILE A 339 8.31 -2.89 26.45
CA ILE A 339 9.30 -3.79 25.81
C ILE A 339 8.60 -4.65 24.75
N GLU A 340 8.84 -4.39 23.45
CA GLU A 340 8.34 -5.21 22.32
C GLU A 340 8.14 -6.64 22.83
N PRO A 341 6.90 -7.10 23.09
CA PRO A 341 6.71 -8.18 24.04
C PRO A 341 7.45 -9.36 23.50
N VAL A 342 8.55 -9.72 24.18
CA VAL A 342 9.42 -10.81 23.75
C VAL A 342 8.49 -12.02 23.71
N ILE A 343 8.16 -12.49 22.51
CA ILE A 343 7.23 -13.59 22.34
C ILE A 343 8.02 -14.83 22.69
N GLN A 344 7.99 -15.15 23.98
CA GLN A 344 8.57 -16.35 24.55
C GLN A 344 7.60 -17.52 24.39
N TRP A 345 8.18 -18.70 24.25
CA TRP A 345 7.42 -19.93 24.29
C TRP A 345 6.79 -20.11 25.68
N ARG A 346 5.56 -20.60 25.71
CA ARG A 346 4.87 -20.98 26.96
C ARG A 346 4.44 -22.42 26.86
N GLU A 347 4.60 -23.20 27.93
CA GLU A 347 4.28 -24.64 27.91
C GLU A 347 2.81 -24.92 27.55
N GLU A 348 1.89 -24.02 27.91
CA GLU A 348 0.47 -24.04 27.52
C GLU A 348 0.23 -24.11 26.01
N TYR A 349 1.24 -23.77 25.21
CA TYR A 349 1.17 -23.78 23.75
C TYR A 349 1.51 -25.14 23.15
N THR A 350 2.08 -26.04 23.95
CA THR A 350 2.50 -27.37 23.53
C THR A 350 1.29 -28.21 23.18
N THR A 351 1.33 -28.82 22.00
CA THR A 351 0.35 -29.79 21.55
C THR A 351 1.05 -31.10 21.18
N ARG A 352 0.29 -32.20 21.05
CA ARG A 352 0.82 -33.48 20.57
C ARG A 352 1.53 -33.41 19.21
N LEU A 353 1.28 -32.36 18.42
CA LEU A 353 1.95 -32.15 17.14
C LEU A 353 3.41 -31.70 17.29
N HIS A 354 3.77 -31.09 18.43
CA HIS A 354 5.12 -30.57 18.66
C HIS A 354 6.16 -31.69 18.86
N SER A 355 5.75 -32.92 19.19
CA SER A 355 6.65 -34.08 19.23
C SER A 355 7.04 -34.60 17.83
N HIS A 356 6.28 -34.24 16.80
CA HIS A 356 6.45 -34.74 15.42
C HIS A 356 6.87 -33.64 14.44
N LEU A 357 7.54 -32.57 14.91
CA LEU A 357 7.91 -31.43 14.07
C LEU A 357 8.85 -31.81 12.92
N LYS A 358 9.65 -32.88 13.06
CA LYS A 358 10.57 -33.34 12.00
C LYS A 358 9.80 -33.95 10.84
N GLU A 359 8.85 -34.82 11.14
CA GLU A 359 7.99 -35.50 10.19
C GLU A 359 7.07 -34.50 9.48
N ILE A 360 6.48 -33.57 10.24
CA ILE A 360 5.64 -32.50 9.69
C ILE A 360 6.48 -31.62 8.74
N ARG A 361 7.73 -31.29 9.09
CA ARG A 361 8.62 -30.50 8.22
C ARG A 361 8.94 -31.21 6.90
N LEU A 362 9.06 -32.54 6.91
CA LEU A 362 9.23 -33.32 5.69
C LEU A 362 7.93 -33.35 4.87
N GLY A 363 6.79 -33.55 5.55
CA GLY A 363 5.46 -33.48 4.94
C GLY A 363 5.19 -32.17 4.23
N LYS A 364 5.64 -31.03 4.79
CA LYS A 364 5.58 -29.71 4.14
C LYS A 364 6.16 -29.74 2.73
N TRP A 365 7.39 -30.23 2.60
CA TRP A 365 8.08 -30.23 1.31
C TRP A 365 7.41 -31.17 0.32
N LEU A 366 6.89 -32.31 0.79
CA LEU A 366 6.12 -33.24 -0.02
C LEU A 366 4.84 -32.58 -0.58
N VAL A 367 4.04 -31.92 0.26
CA VAL A 367 2.78 -31.31 -0.22
C VAL A 367 3.02 -30.12 -1.14
N LEU A 368 4.10 -29.36 -0.92
CA LEU A 368 4.49 -28.29 -1.84
C LEU A 368 4.98 -28.86 -3.18
N ALA A 369 5.77 -29.94 -3.16
CA ALA A 369 6.22 -30.61 -4.38
C ALA A 369 5.03 -31.19 -5.16
N LEU A 370 4.06 -31.80 -4.49
CA LEU A 370 2.84 -32.31 -5.12
C LEU A 370 1.99 -31.21 -5.75
N PHE A 371 1.89 -30.06 -5.09
CA PHE A 371 1.15 -28.91 -5.63
C PHE A 371 1.82 -28.42 -6.93
N TRP A 372 3.13 -28.14 -6.89
CA TRP A 372 3.87 -27.69 -8.07
C TRP A 372 3.93 -28.71 -9.21
N ALA A 373 4.21 -29.97 -8.89
CA ALA A 373 4.27 -31.03 -9.89
C ALA A 373 2.88 -31.26 -10.49
N GLY A 374 1.84 -31.30 -9.67
CA GLY A 374 0.45 -31.48 -10.11
C GLY A 374 -0.08 -30.30 -10.91
N SER A 375 0.45 -29.09 -10.74
CA SER A 375 0.04 -27.93 -11.52
C SER A 375 0.73 -27.82 -12.89
N ILE A 376 1.88 -28.46 -13.10
CA ILE A 376 2.69 -28.31 -14.34
C ILE A 376 2.70 -29.59 -15.17
N ILE A 377 2.98 -30.74 -14.54
CA ILE A 377 3.23 -31.99 -15.25
C ILE A 377 2.02 -32.47 -16.07
N PRO A 378 0.77 -32.41 -15.57
CA PRO A 378 -0.38 -32.84 -16.36
C PRO A 378 -0.54 -32.04 -17.65
N LEU A 379 -0.29 -30.72 -17.62
CA LEU A 379 -0.36 -29.88 -18.81
C LEU A 379 0.71 -30.27 -19.84
N PHE A 380 1.94 -30.52 -19.40
CA PHE A 380 3.00 -30.99 -20.28
C PHE A 380 2.61 -32.29 -20.99
N PHE A 381 2.06 -33.27 -20.26
CA PHE A 381 1.62 -34.53 -20.85
C PHE A 381 0.36 -34.41 -21.71
N PHE A 382 -0.48 -33.42 -21.47
CA PHE A 382 -1.59 -33.09 -22.34
C PHE A 382 -1.09 -32.62 -23.71
N ILE A 383 -0.14 -31.68 -23.73
CA ILE A 383 0.44 -31.12 -24.95
C ILE A 383 1.17 -32.20 -25.76
N THR A 384 1.79 -33.19 -25.12
CA THR A 384 2.44 -34.32 -25.81
C THR A 384 1.47 -35.44 -26.23
N GLY A 385 0.16 -35.29 -25.97
CA GLY A 385 -0.88 -36.27 -26.30
C GLY A 385 -0.91 -37.51 -25.40
N ALA A 386 -0.17 -37.50 -24.28
CA ALA A 386 -0.10 -38.63 -23.35
C ALA A 386 -1.25 -38.66 -22.33
N LEU A 387 -1.87 -37.52 -22.03
CA LEU A 387 -3.04 -37.41 -21.16
C LEU A 387 -4.26 -36.89 -21.92
N LYS A 388 -5.44 -37.40 -21.56
CA LYS A 388 -6.72 -36.84 -22.03
C LYS A 388 -7.02 -35.52 -21.33
N PHE A 389 -7.74 -34.62 -22.00
CA PHE A 389 -8.19 -33.34 -21.45
C PHE A 389 -8.82 -33.46 -20.04
N SER A 390 -9.72 -34.44 -19.86
CA SER A 390 -10.36 -34.69 -18.57
C SER A 390 -9.37 -35.07 -17.46
N GLN A 391 -8.37 -35.90 -17.76
CA GLN A 391 -7.35 -36.31 -16.80
C GLN A 391 -6.49 -35.11 -16.38
N THR A 392 -6.14 -34.25 -17.34
CA THR A 392 -5.38 -33.02 -17.11
C THR A 392 -6.10 -32.09 -16.15
N ILE A 393 -7.38 -31.78 -16.43
CA ILE A 393 -8.21 -30.92 -15.57
C ILE A 393 -8.25 -31.45 -14.13
N TYR A 394 -8.58 -32.74 -13.96
CA TYR A 394 -8.74 -33.30 -12.62
C TYR A 394 -7.44 -33.33 -11.83
N LEU A 395 -6.32 -33.70 -12.47
CA LEU A 395 -5.01 -33.73 -11.80
C LEU A 395 -4.55 -32.33 -11.39
N MET A 396 -4.74 -31.34 -12.25
CA MET A 396 -4.37 -29.95 -11.96
C MET A 396 -5.25 -29.34 -10.87
N ALA A 397 -6.57 -29.48 -10.97
CA ALA A 397 -7.51 -28.97 -9.98
C ALA A 397 -7.39 -29.67 -8.62
N ALA A 398 -6.98 -30.94 -8.58
CA ALA A 398 -6.76 -31.68 -7.34
C ALA A 398 -5.39 -31.41 -6.69
N SER A 399 -4.41 -30.91 -7.44
CA SER A 399 -3.04 -30.65 -6.96
C SER A 399 -2.92 -29.79 -5.68
N PRO A 400 -3.83 -28.84 -5.38
CA PRO A 400 -3.77 -28.04 -4.15
C PRO A 400 -4.35 -28.75 -2.92
N LEU A 401 -5.16 -29.80 -3.11
CA LEU A 401 -5.87 -30.49 -2.03
C LEU A 401 -4.93 -31.08 -0.96
N PRO A 402 -3.80 -31.74 -1.30
CA PRO A 402 -2.85 -32.22 -0.30
C PRO A 402 -2.32 -31.09 0.60
N PHE A 403 -2.07 -29.91 0.04
CA PHE A 403 -1.64 -28.74 0.82
C PHE A 403 -2.77 -28.23 1.73
N ILE A 404 -4.00 -28.12 1.22
CA ILE A 404 -5.17 -27.70 1.99
C ILE A 404 -5.39 -28.63 3.18
N VAL A 405 -5.43 -29.94 2.95
CA VAL A 405 -5.61 -30.96 3.99
C VAL A 405 -4.47 -30.92 5.01
N TYR A 406 -3.22 -30.83 4.53
CA TYR A 406 -2.05 -30.73 5.38
C TYR A 406 -2.11 -29.49 6.28
N TYR A 407 -2.47 -28.33 5.74
CA TYR A 407 -2.59 -27.12 6.55
C TYR A 407 -3.68 -27.29 7.61
N LEU A 408 -4.86 -27.79 7.24
CA LEU A 408 -5.95 -28.02 8.19
C LEU A 408 -5.58 -29.04 9.28
N ALA A 409 -4.76 -30.05 8.97
CA ALA A 409 -4.28 -30.99 9.97
C ALA A 409 -3.32 -30.33 10.96
N PHE A 410 -2.37 -29.52 10.47
CA PHE A 410 -1.20 -29.06 11.23
C PHE A 410 -1.19 -27.57 11.59
N ALA A 411 -2.22 -26.79 11.27
CA ALA A 411 -2.26 -25.33 11.46
C ALA A 411 -1.72 -24.81 12.81
N PRO A 412 -1.94 -25.48 13.97
CA PRO A 412 -1.42 -25.01 15.25
C PRO A 412 0.11 -24.94 15.37
N VAL A 413 0.85 -25.61 14.49
CA VAL A 413 2.33 -25.62 14.45
C VAL A 413 2.90 -24.93 13.20
N LEU A 414 2.03 -24.38 12.34
CA LEU A 414 2.43 -23.73 11.08
C LEU A 414 2.39 -22.22 11.22
N THR A 415 3.41 -21.54 10.68
CA THR A 415 3.42 -20.08 10.54
C THR A 415 3.49 -19.70 9.08
N LEU A 416 2.61 -18.77 8.68
CA LEU A 416 2.45 -18.34 7.29
C LEU A 416 3.26 -17.10 6.92
N ASN A 417 4.08 -16.58 7.84
CA ASN A 417 4.88 -15.38 7.68
C ASN A 417 6.36 -15.62 7.99
N GLY A 418 7.21 -14.73 7.46
CA GLY A 418 8.58 -14.51 7.94
C GLY A 418 8.61 -14.15 9.43
N LYS A 419 9.81 -14.20 10.04
CA LYS A 419 10.06 -14.04 11.50
C LYS A 419 9.04 -13.09 12.16
N GLN A 420 8.20 -13.60 13.07
CA GLN A 420 7.35 -12.74 13.91
C GLN A 420 8.25 -11.73 14.64
N LYS A 421 7.94 -10.44 14.53
CA LYS A 421 8.67 -9.37 15.24
C LYS A 421 8.61 -9.66 16.75
N GLY A 422 9.75 -9.59 17.43
CA GLY A 422 9.87 -9.90 18.87
C GLY A 422 9.90 -11.40 19.25
N ALA A 423 9.88 -12.36 18.31
CA ALA A 423 9.88 -13.80 18.64
C ALA A 423 11.28 -14.36 19.01
N THR A 424 11.38 -15.04 20.16
CA THR A 424 12.64 -15.71 20.58
C THR A 424 13.03 -16.86 19.66
N ALA A 425 14.31 -17.26 19.69
CA ALA A 425 14.80 -18.42 18.95
C ALA A 425 14.06 -19.71 19.36
N GLU A 426 13.76 -19.86 20.64
CA GLU A 426 12.96 -20.96 21.18
C GLU A 426 11.57 -20.99 20.54
N TRP A 427 10.87 -19.84 20.51
CA TRP A 427 9.57 -19.73 19.87
C TRP A 427 9.63 -20.15 18.38
N GLN A 428 10.62 -19.64 17.65
CA GLN A 428 10.83 -19.98 16.24
C GLN A 428 11.09 -21.47 16.00
N SER A 429 11.71 -22.17 16.95
CA SER A 429 12.02 -23.60 16.83
C SER A 429 10.77 -24.51 16.91
N HIS A 430 9.72 -24.05 17.59
CA HIS A 430 8.48 -24.79 17.76
C HIS A 430 7.53 -24.67 16.56
N HIS A 431 7.82 -23.81 15.58
CA HIS A 431 6.93 -23.56 14.45
C HIS A 431 7.58 -23.82 13.10
N ILE A 432 6.80 -24.37 12.18
CA ILE A 432 7.21 -24.67 10.82
C ILE A 432 6.76 -23.55 9.90
N ARG A 433 7.74 -22.90 9.28
CA ARG A 433 7.49 -21.78 8.37
C ARG A 433 7.09 -22.24 6.98
N PHE A 434 6.04 -21.60 6.47
CA PHE A 434 5.67 -21.59 5.07
C PHE A 434 6.08 -20.26 4.44
N SER A 435 6.72 -20.34 3.27
CA SER A 435 6.86 -19.17 2.41
C SER A 435 5.56 -19.04 1.62
N PHE A 436 4.88 -17.88 1.73
CA PHE A 436 3.63 -17.65 1.00
C PHE A 436 3.84 -17.73 -0.51
N LEU A 437 5.01 -17.32 -1.02
CA LEU A 437 5.35 -17.37 -2.44
C LEU A 437 5.30 -18.79 -3.01
N LEU A 438 5.66 -19.80 -2.21
CA LEU A 438 5.62 -21.20 -2.65
C LEU A 438 4.20 -21.74 -2.84
N VAL A 439 3.19 -21.04 -2.31
CA VAL A 439 1.76 -21.38 -2.45
C VAL A 439 1.10 -20.45 -3.47
N LEU A 440 1.47 -19.17 -3.47
CA LEU A 440 0.89 -18.16 -4.37
C LEU A 440 1.26 -18.40 -5.83
N LEU A 441 2.52 -18.73 -6.13
CA LEU A 441 2.98 -18.93 -7.50
C LEU A 441 2.25 -20.09 -8.23
N PRO A 442 2.15 -21.31 -7.67
CA PRO A 442 1.40 -22.37 -8.34
C PRO A 442 -0.11 -22.09 -8.38
N ALA A 443 -0.65 -21.32 -7.44
CA ALA A 443 -2.05 -20.87 -7.47
C ALA A 443 -2.33 -19.89 -8.62
N LEU A 444 -1.45 -18.90 -8.83
CA LEU A 444 -1.51 -17.97 -9.96
C LEU A 444 -1.35 -18.71 -11.29
N TRP A 445 -0.40 -19.65 -11.36
CA TRP A 445 -0.20 -20.50 -12.53
C TRP A 445 -1.45 -21.30 -12.86
N LEU A 446 -2.07 -21.97 -11.87
CA LEU A 446 -3.30 -22.73 -12.11
C LEU A 446 -4.43 -21.85 -12.63
N MET A 447 -4.68 -20.70 -11.99
CA MET A 447 -5.71 -19.78 -12.46
C MET A 447 -5.41 -19.32 -13.90
N SER A 448 -4.17 -18.96 -14.21
CA SER A 448 -3.79 -18.56 -15.56
C SER A 448 -3.99 -19.67 -16.59
N VAL A 449 -3.70 -20.92 -16.27
CA VAL A 449 -3.88 -22.04 -17.20
C VAL A 449 -5.36 -22.34 -17.42
N PHE A 450 -6.19 -22.26 -16.37
CA PHE A 450 -7.62 -22.50 -16.52
C PHE A 450 -8.28 -21.35 -17.29
N HIS A 451 -8.02 -20.11 -16.90
CA HIS A 451 -8.68 -18.93 -17.46
C HIS A 451 -8.19 -18.56 -18.87
N TYR A 452 -6.88 -18.60 -19.13
CA TYR A 452 -6.31 -18.19 -20.43
C TYR A 452 -5.85 -19.36 -21.30
N GLY A 453 -6.04 -20.60 -20.85
CA GLY A 453 -5.59 -21.78 -21.59
C GLY A 453 -6.73 -22.73 -21.88
N LEU A 454 -7.24 -23.36 -20.83
CA LEU A 454 -8.27 -24.40 -20.93
C LEU A 454 -9.64 -23.84 -21.27
N GLU A 455 -9.98 -22.62 -20.82
CA GLU A 455 -11.24 -21.96 -21.19
C GLU A 455 -11.33 -21.64 -22.69
N HIS A 456 -10.21 -21.50 -23.42
CA HIS A 456 -10.24 -21.41 -24.89
C HIS A 456 -10.46 -22.76 -25.59
N VAL A 457 -10.22 -23.88 -24.90
CA VAL A 457 -10.44 -25.24 -25.44
C VAL A 457 -11.85 -25.72 -25.12
N LEU A 458 -12.35 -25.42 -23.92
CA LEU A 458 -13.71 -25.74 -23.52
C LEU A 458 -14.21 -24.63 -22.61
N ILE A 459 -15.02 -23.75 -23.18
CA ILE A 459 -15.52 -22.53 -22.56
C ILE A 459 -16.60 -22.89 -21.55
N MET A 460 -16.42 -22.50 -20.29
CA MET A 460 -17.51 -22.53 -19.32
C MET A 460 -18.36 -21.28 -19.50
N GLU A 461 -19.62 -21.42 -19.90
CA GLU A 461 -20.53 -20.28 -20.02
C GLU A 461 -20.65 -19.57 -18.66
N GLU A 462 -20.09 -18.35 -18.59
CA GLU A 462 -20.08 -17.57 -17.36
C GLU A 462 -21.48 -17.08 -17.01
N LYS A 463 -21.97 -17.49 -15.83
CA LYS A 463 -23.21 -16.95 -15.26
C LYS A 463 -22.91 -16.42 -13.87
N TRP A 464 -23.72 -15.49 -13.39
CA TRP A 464 -23.53 -14.88 -12.07
C TRP A 464 -23.35 -15.89 -10.92
N TYR A 465 -23.93 -17.10 -11.05
CA TYR A 465 -23.84 -18.14 -10.04
C TYR A 465 -22.56 -18.99 -10.13
N THR A 466 -21.84 -19.05 -11.27
CA THR A 466 -20.50 -19.68 -11.33
C THR A 466 -19.50 -18.84 -10.55
N LEU A 467 -19.56 -17.51 -10.70
CA LEU A 467 -18.85 -16.57 -9.83
C LEU A 467 -19.23 -16.75 -8.35
N ALA A 468 -20.52 -16.89 -8.05
CA ALA A 468 -20.97 -17.14 -6.68
C ALA A 468 -20.40 -18.45 -6.09
N PHE A 469 -20.31 -19.52 -6.89
CA PHE A 469 -19.69 -20.78 -6.46
C PHE A 469 -18.18 -20.64 -6.24
N TRP A 470 -17.49 -19.89 -7.10
CA TRP A 470 -16.07 -19.60 -6.92
C TRP A 470 -15.79 -18.84 -5.62
N PHE A 471 -16.44 -17.69 -5.42
CA PHE A 471 -16.29 -16.94 -4.17
C PHE A 471 -16.77 -17.73 -2.95
N GLY A 472 -17.83 -18.53 -3.09
CA GLY A 472 -18.34 -19.41 -2.04
C GLY A 472 -17.33 -20.47 -1.61
N LEU A 473 -16.73 -21.18 -2.56
CA LEU A 473 -15.70 -22.20 -2.29
C LEU A 473 -14.44 -21.58 -1.70
N GLY A 474 -13.98 -20.45 -2.27
CA GLY A 474 -12.86 -19.69 -1.72
C GLY A 474 -13.12 -19.25 -0.27
N ALA A 475 -14.31 -18.72 0.02
CA ALA A 475 -14.72 -18.34 1.36
C ALA A 475 -14.75 -19.53 2.32
N ILE A 476 -15.23 -20.70 1.90
CA ILE A 476 -15.21 -21.93 2.71
C ILE A 476 -13.77 -22.29 3.11
N PHE A 477 -12.82 -22.28 2.17
CA PHE A 477 -11.42 -22.55 2.48
C PHE A 477 -10.80 -21.52 3.42
N ILE A 478 -11.05 -20.23 3.16
CA ILE A 478 -10.56 -19.14 4.01
C ILE A 478 -11.09 -19.29 5.44
N ILE A 479 -12.40 -19.51 5.59
CA ILE A 479 -13.04 -19.69 6.90
C ILE A 479 -12.46 -20.92 7.60
N ALA A 480 -12.29 -22.05 6.91
CA ALA A 480 -11.69 -23.25 7.48
C ALA A 480 -10.26 -22.99 7.99
N PHE A 481 -9.44 -22.29 7.22
CA PHE A 481 -8.08 -21.91 7.60
C PHE A 481 -8.09 -20.97 8.82
N VAL A 482 -8.94 -19.94 8.81
CA VAL A 482 -9.06 -18.99 9.93
C VAL A 482 -9.51 -19.70 11.21
N LEU A 483 -10.53 -20.54 11.14
CA LEU A 483 -11.05 -21.28 12.30
C LEU A 483 -10.00 -22.24 12.86
N ARG A 484 -9.23 -22.89 11.99
CA ARG A 484 -8.22 -23.87 12.39
C ARG A 484 -6.95 -23.21 12.95
N THR A 485 -6.62 -22.00 12.49
CA THR A 485 -5.41 -21.28 12.90
C THR A 485 -5.62 -20.56 14.24
N PRO A 486 -4.79 -20.84 15.27
CA PRO A 486 -4.85 -20.17 16.56
C PRO A 486 -4.77 -18.64 16.42
N LYS A 487 -5.57 -17.90 17.19
CA LYS A 487 -5.64 -16.42 17.12
C LYS A 487 -4.26 -15.74 17.15
N ARG A 488 -3.33 -16.27 17.95
CA ARG A 488 -1.94 -15.78 18.08
C ARG A 488 -1.06 -15.93 16.83
N LEU A 489 -1.45 -16.81 15.90
CA LEU A 489 -0.74 -17.07 14.64
C LEU A 489 -1.42 -16.39 13.45
N ARG A 490 -2.57 -15.73 13.67
CA ARG A 490 -3.27 -14.98 12.63
C ARG A 490 -2.53 -13.65 12.41
N GLY A 491 -2.19 -13.37 11.17
CA GLY A 491 -1.47 -12.17 10.76
C GLY A 491 -1.50 -12.04 9.24
N GLU A 492 -0.67 -11.16 8.67
CA GLU A 492 -0.63 -10.87 7.23
C GLU A 492 -0.47 -12.13 6.36
N GLY A 493 0.29 -13.13 6.83
CA GLY A 493 0.49 -14.39 6.08
C GLY A 493 -0.79 -15.21 5.91
N LEU A 494 -1.75 -15.08 6.82
CA LEU A 494 -3.06 -15.71 6.69
C LEU A 494 -3.91 -15.01 5.62
N PHE A 495 -3.76 -13.68 5.48
CA PHE A 495 -4.41 -12.92 4.41
C PHE A 495 -3.85 -13.32 3.04
N MET A 496 -2.52 -13.39 2.90
CA MET A 496 -1.88 -13.79 1.64
C MET A 496 -2.25 -15.21 1.21
N ILE A 497 -2.35 -16.14 2.15
CA ILE A 497 -2.82 -17.50 1.85
C ILE A 497 -4.32 -17.52 1.57
N GLY A 498 -5.11 -16.65 2.21
CA GLY A 498 -6.51 -16.48 1.85
C GLY A 498 -6.68 -16.11 0.38
N LEU A 499 -5.84 -15.20 -0.14
CA LEU A 499 -5.81 -14.87 -1.56
C LEU A 499 -5.44 -16.08 -2.42
N SER A 500 -4.40 -16.84 -2.05
CA SER A 500 -4.03 -18.05 -2.80
C SER A 500 -5.13 -19.11 -2.81
N LEU A 501 -5.90 -19.25 -1.73
CA LEU A 501 -7.03 -20.17 -1.66
C LEU A 501 -8.20 -19.73 -2.54
N LEU A 502 -8.41 -18.42 -2.68
CA LEU A 502 -9.40 -17.89 -3.61
C LEU A 502 -9.00 -18.19 -5.05
N LEU A 503 -7.73 -17.97 -5.42
CA LEU A 503 -7.22 -18.30 -6.77
C LEU A 503 -7.38 -19.79 -7.11
N VAL A 504 -7.04 -20.67 -6.17
CA VAL A 504 -7.17 -22.12 -6.34
C VAL A 504 -8.62 -22.61 -6.40
N ALA A 505 -9.58 -21.83 -5.91
CA ALA A 505 -10.98 -22.22 -5.94
C ALA A 505 -11.56 -22.19 -7.36
N GLU A 506 -11.07 -21.34 -8.26
CA GLU A 506 -11.56 -21.25 -9.64
C GLU A 506 -11.32 -22.58 -10.41
N PRO A 507 -10.09 -23.14 -10.46
CA PRO A 507 -9.84 -24.41 -11.15
C PRO A 507 -10.66 -25.58 -10.59
N MET A 508 -10.96 -25.55 -9.29
CA MET A 508 -11.82 -26.56 -8.64
C MET A 508 -13.29 -26.42 -9.02
N VAL A 509 -13.78 -25.19 -9.21
CA VAL A 509 -15.15 -24.94 -9.69
C VAL A 509 -15.26 -25.33 -11.15
N TYR A 510 -14.29 -24.98 -12.00
CA TYR A 510 -14.25 -25.43 -13.39
C TYR A 510 -14.27 -26.97 -13.45
N ALA A 511 -13.33 -27.64 -12.77
CA ALA A 511 -13.25 -29.09 -12.76
C ALA A 511 -14.51 -29.76 -12.16
N GLY A 512 -15.11 -29.15 -11.13
CA GLY A 512 -16.35 -29.63 -10.53
C GLY A 512 -17.54 -29.54 -11.49
N ASN A 513 -17.67 -28.44 -12.22
CA ASN A 513 -18.70 -28.30 -13.25
C ASN A 513 -18.47 -29.31 -14.38
N PHE A 514 -17.22 -29.46 -14.84
CA PHE A 514 -16.85 -30.45 -15.86
C PHE A 514 -17.20 -31.89 -15.43
N ALA A 515 -17.00 -32.23 -14.16
CA ALA A 515 -17.38 -33.54 -13.63
C ALA A 515 -18.89 -33.77 -13.53
N LEU A 516 -19.67 -32.70 -13.36
CA LEU A 516 -21.14 -32.76 -13.26
C LEU A 516 -21.82 -32.69 -14.62
N CYS A 517 -21.09 -32.30 -15.66
CA CYS A 517 -21.59 -32.30 -17.03
C CYS A 517 -21.90 -33.71 -17.51
N GLY A 518 -23.02 -33.84 -18.23
CA GLY A 518 -23.48 -35.10 -18.83
C GLY A 518 -22.74 -35.47 -20.12
N GLU A 519 -23.38 -36.32 -20.92
CA GLU A 519 -22.87 -36.69 -22.25
C GLU A 519 -22.74 -35.46 -23.16
N GLU A 520 -21.76 -35.52 -24.06
CA GLU A 520 -21.52 -34.48 -25.06
C GLU A 520 -22.54 -34.56 -26.19
N THR A 521 -23.14 -33.42 -26.51
CA THR A 521 -24.03 -33.27 -27.66
C THR A 521 -23.34 -32.49 -28.75
N HIS A 522 -23.23 -33.08 -29.93
CA HIS A 522 -22.66 -32.46 -31.11
C HIS A 522 -23.76 -32.10 -32.10
N TYR A 523 -23.75 -30.87 -32.59
CA TYR A 523 -24.66 -30.41 -33.64
C TYR A 523 -23.97 -29.40 -34.56
N PRO A 524 -24.41 -29.29 -35.84
CA PRO A 524 -23.81 -28.35 -36.78
C PRO A 524 -23.93 -26.92 -36.26
N ALA A 525 -22.81 -26.18 -36.29
CA ALA A 525 -22.76 -24.80 -35.88
C ALA A 525 -23.54 -23.93 -36.88
N LYS A 526 -24.40 -23.06 -36.36
CA LYS A 526 -25.09 -22.04 -37.15
C LYS A 526 -24.59 -20.68 -36.74
N VAL A 527 -23.64 -20.15 -37.51
CA VAL A 527 -23.07 -18.82 -37.31
C VAL A 527 -24.13 -17.78 -37.66
N LEU A 528 -24.44 -16.91 -36.68
CA LEU A 528 -25.38 -15.81 -36.81
C LEU A 528 -24.66 -14.53 -37.21
N GLU A 529 -23.54 -14.25 -36.54
CA GLU A 529 -22.76 -13.03 -36.71
C GLU A 529 -21.26 -13.36 -36.64
N ARG A 530 -20.47 -12.54 -37.32
CA ARG A 530 -19.01 -12.58 -37.32
C ARG A 530 -18.52 -11.23 -36.84
N ASN A 531 -17.65 -11.22 -35.85
CA ASN A 531 -17.12 -9.99 -35.29
C ASN A 531 -15.59 -10.02 -35.31
N ILE A 532 -15.00 -8.86 -35.60
CA ILE A 532 -13.57 -8.63 -35.56
C ILE A 532 -13.40 -7.37 -34.73
N GLU A 533 -12.83 -7.52 -33.55
CA GLU A 533 -12.50 -6.41 -32.68
C GLU A 533 -11.01 -6.12 -32.80
N GLN A 534 -10.66 -4.86 -33.01
CA GLN A 534 -9.27 -4.44 -32.99
C GLN A 534 -8.94 -4.02 -31.56
N ASP A 535 -7.94 -4.65 -30.95
CA ASP A 535 -7.48 -4.23 -29.64
C ASP A 535 -6.90 -2.81 -29.76
N ASP A 536 -7.32 -1.91 -28.88
CA ASP A 536 -6.91 -0.50 -28.92
C ASP A 536 -5.43 -0.34 -28.50
N ASP A 537 -4.85 -1.34 -27.81
CA ASP A 537 -3.51 -1.30 -27.22
C ASP A 537 -2.45 -2.15 -27.97
N ASP A 538 -2.84 -3.12 -28.80
CA ASP A 538 -1.96 -3.95 -29.63
C ASP A 538 -2.57 -4.09 -31.04
N ASP A 539 -1.75 -4.16 -32.09
CA ASP A 539 -2.24 -4.34 -33.48
C ASP A 539 -2.84 -5.76 -33.70
N SER A 540 -3.18 -6.49 -32.63
CA SER A 540 -3.84 -7.78 -32.66
C SER A 540 -5.34 -7.64 -32.87
N LEU A 541 -5.86 -8.38 -33.85
CA LEU A 541 -7.29 -8.52 -34.09
C LEU A 541 -7.81 -9.70 -33.25
N GLU A 542 -8.86 -9.45 -32.46
CA GLU A 542 -9.64 -10.48 -31.78
C GLU A 542 -10.78 -10.91 -32.69
N TYR A 543 -10.84 -12.21 -32.99
CA TYR A 543 -11.84 -12.80 -33.87
C TYR A 543 -12.89 -13.53 -33.02
N SER A 544 -14.18 -13.25 -33.25
CA SER A 544 -15.26 -13.97 -32.58
C SER A 544 -16.38 -14.38 -33.53
N LEU A 545 -17.01 -15.51 -33.23
CA LEU A 545 -18.14 -16.06 -33.97
C LEU A 545 -19.34 -16.22 -33.03
N THR A 546 -20.44 -15.53 -33.34
CA THR A 546 -21.70 -15.73 -32.60
C THR A 546 -22.46 -16.89 -33.21
N VAL A 547 -22.63 -17.96 -32.44
CA VAL A 547 -23.24 -19.22 -32.88
C VAL A 547 -24.55 -19.48 -32.14
N GLN A 548 -25.56 -19.98 -32.85
CA GLN A 548 -26.81 -20.42 -32.24
C GLN A 548 -26.64 -21.79 -31.56
N LEU A 549 -26.98 -21.85 -30.27
CA LEU A 549 -27.02 -23.07 -29.47
C LEU A 549 -28.34 -23.86 -29.68
N ASP A 550 -28.38 -25.09 -29.16
CA ASP A 550 -29.50 -26.03 -29.33
C ASP A 550 -30.84 -25.53 -28.78
N ASP A 551 -30.80 -24.76 -27.69
CA ASP A 551 -31.94 -24.10 -27.05
C ASP A 551 -32.39 -22.82 -27.77
N GLY A 552 -31.70 -22.45 -28.85
CA GLY A 552 -31.96 -21.26 -29.66
C GLY A 552 -31.29 -19.99 -29.14
N THR A 553 -30.56 -20.04 -28.02
CA THR A 553 -29.76 -18.91 -27.53
C THR A 553 -28.53 -18.69 -28.42
N ALA A 554 -27.99 -17.47 -28.43
CA ALA A 554 -26.76 -17.14 -29.14
C ALA A 554 -25.62 -17.09 -28.13
N PHE A 555 -24.45 -17.64 -28.50
CA PHE A 555 -23.23 -17.58 -27.72
C PHE A 555 -22.06 -17.15 -28.60
N GLU A 556 -21.24 -16.24 -28.08
CA GLU A 556 -20.07 -15.71 -28.77
C GLU A 556 -18.84 -16.55 -28.42
N PHE A 557 -18.26 -17.18 -29.44
CA PHE A 557 -17.03 -17.97 -29.32
C PHE A 557 -15.83 -17.10 -29.71
N PRO A 558 -14.84 -16.90 -28.82
CA PRO A 558 -13.53 -16.40 -29.24
C PRO A 558 -12.85 -17.48 -30.09
N VAL A 559 -12.36 -17.11 -31.27
CA VAL A 559 -11.73 -18.02 -32.22
C VAL A 559 -10.38 -17.47 -32.69
N THR A 560 -9.53 -18.34 -33.22
CA THR A 560 -8.31 -17.89 -33.89
C THR A 560 -8.64 -17.33 -35.28
N GLU A 561 -7.76 -16.49 -35.80
CA GLU A 561 -7.83 -15.99 -37.19
C GLU A 561 -8.01 -17.14 -38.20
N GLU A 562 -7.24 -18.22 -38.03
CA GLU A 562 -7.32 -19.40 -38.89
C GLU A 562 -8.74 -20.04 -38.88
N LEU A 563 -9.36 -20.18 -37.71
CA LEU A 563 -10.71 -20.74 -37.58
C LEU A 563 -11.76 -19.80 -38.19
N TYR A 564 -11.58 -18.49 -38.01
CA TYR A 564 -12.44 -17.47 -38.60
C TYR A 564 -12.39 -17.49 -40.13
N GLU A 565 -11.19 -17.51 -40.73
CA GLU A 565 -11.00 -17.60 -42.19
C GLU A 565 -11.56 -18.92 -42.76
N MET A 566 -11.40 -20.04 -42.04
CA MET A 566 -11.97 -21.32 -42.46
C MET A 566 -13.50 -21.26 -42.51
N GLU A 567 -14.15 -20.61 -41.54
CA GLU A 567 -15.59 -20.41 -41.56
C GLU A 567 -16.01 -19.51 -42.73
N GLU A 568 -15.28 -18.42 -42.99
CA GLU A 568 -15.54 -17.52 -44.12
C GLU A 568 -15.41 -18.24 -45.48
N SER A 569 -14.47 -19.19 -45.59
CA SER A 569 -14.30 -20.04 -46.76
C SER A 569 -15.40 -21.11 -46.94
N GLY A 570 -16.35 -21.19 -46.00
CA GLY A 570 -17.51 -22.10 -46.04
C GLY A 570 -17.27 -23.46 -45.38
N THR A 571 -16.28 -23.58 -44.51
CA THR A 571 -16.04 -24.82 -43.75
C THR A 571 -17.14 -25.01 -42.70
N GLU A 572 -17.73 -26.20 -42.64
CA GLU A 572 -18.73 -26.53 -41.61
C GLU A 572 -18.06 -26.76 -40.25
N PHE A 573 -18.58 -26.14 -39.20
CA PHE A 573 -18.17 -26.34 -37.81
C PHE A 573 -19.20 -27.14 -37.02
N VAL A 574 -18.77 -27.74 -35.92
CA VAL A 574 -19.61 -28.47 -34.97
C VAL A 574 -19.50 -27.83 -33.60
N VAL A 575 -20.65 -27.57 -32.98
CA VAL A 575 -20.70 -27.17 -31.57
C VAL A 575 -20.73 -28.43 -30.72
N CYS A 576 -19.79 -28.53 -29.78
CA CYS A 576 -19.81 -29.50 -28.70
C CYS A 576 -20.35 -28.82 -27.45
N GLN A 577 -21.51 -29.27 -26.99
CA GLN A 577 -22.16 -28.75 -25.79
C GLN A 577 -22.24 -29.83 -24.72
N ARG A 578 -21.93 -29.44 -23.48
CA ARG A 578 -22.09 -30.27 -22.28
C ARG A 578 -22.81 -29.47 -21.21
N GLY A 579 -23.98 -29.94 -20.78
CA GLY A 579 -24.76 -29.31 -19.73
C GLY A 579 -24.65 -30.04 -18.40
N ASN A 580 -24.71 -29.31 -17.29
CA ASN A 580 -24.91 -29.88 -15.97
C ASN A 580 -26.31 -29.56 -15.40
N PRO A 581 -26.78 -30.29 -14.37
CA PRO A 581 -28.10 -30.06 -13.76
C PRO A 581 -28.30 -28.69 -13.11
N LEU A 582 -27.21 -27.93 -12.89
CA LEU A 582 -27.24 -26.57 -12.35
C LEU A 582 -27.39 -25.51 -13.45
N GLY A 583 -27.52 -25.93 -14.72
CA GLY A 583 -27.68 -25.04 -15.86
C GLY A 583 -26.40 -24.41 -16.38
N VAL A 584 -25.22 -24.85 -15.91
CA VAL A 584 -23.92 -24.46 -16.49
C VAL A 584 -23.71 -25.28 -17.77
N ARG A 585 -23.27 -24.59 -18.82
CA ARG A 585 -22.87 -25.21 -20.09
C ARG A 585 -21.38 -25.07 -20.28
N MET A 586 -20.78 -26.13 -20.81
CA MET A 586 -19.41 -26.14 -21.31
C MET A 586 -19.48 -26.32 -22.82
N LEU A 587 -18.87 -25.39 -23.54
CA LEU A 587 -19.04 -25.17 -24.97
C LEU A 587 -17.68 -25.22 -25.66
N ASP A 588 -17.62 -25.91 -26.79
CA ASP A 588 -16.45 -25.95 -27.67
C ASP A 588 -16.93 -25.88 -29.12
N LEU A 589 -16.13 -25.26 -29.98
CA LEU A 589 -16.39 -25.10 -31.41
C LEU A 589 -15.21 -25.71 -32.17
N HIS A 590 -15.45 -26.85 -32.81
CA HIS A 590 -14.39 -27.59 -33.48
C HIS A 590 -14.83 -28.11 -34.86
N LEU A 591 -13.86 -28.54 -35.65
CA LEU A 591 -14.13 -29.16 -36.95
C LEU A 591 -14.81 -30.53 -36.78
N PRO A 592 -15.63 -30.97 -37.75
CA PRO A 592 -16.20 -32.30 -37.74
C PRO A 592 -15.07 -33.34 -37.67
N PRO A 593 -15.22 -34.42 -36.88
CA PRO A 593 -14.22 -35.48 -36.87
C PRO A 593 -14.05 -36.04 -38.28
N GLU A 594 -12.80 -36.18 -38.73
CA GLU A 594 -12.50 -36.87 -40.00
C GLU A 594 -13.09 -38.29 -39.98
N LYS A 595 -13.83 -38.65 -41.03
CA LYS A 595 -14.54 -39.93 -41.15
C LYS A 595 -13.62 -41.12 -41.36
#